data_AF-I9QL90-F1
#
_entry.id   AF-I9QL90-F1
#
_cell.length_a   1.000
_cell.length_b   1.000
_cell.length_c   1.000
_cell.angle_alpha   90.00
_cell.angle_beta   90.00
_cell.angle_gamma   90.00
#
_symmetry.space_group_name_H-M   'P 1'
#
loop_
_entity.id
_entity.type
_entity.pdbx_description
1 polymer ?
#
loop_
_entity_poly.entity_id
_entity_poly.type
_entity_poly.pdbx_seq_one_letter_code
_entity_poly.pdbx_strand_id
1 'polypeptide(L)'
;MMLVTRILYAKNINKGKLKALNEQAQILGKLRSQIWQEYGALKCLNTSDRKIRDLWVKEKREFKVLANAWKETLRDSFNNIKLYLEAAKTSIKKDIFKHYKTKEEQKEAFIQLKKDEWLKDHFLHRKMRKAFKHGKNSVFNQIIVRSDDYKVFELNNQCWISIPSLIKNKGLKSL
;
A
#
# COMPACT_ATOMS: atom_id res chain seq x y z
N MET A 1 -14.94 -17.77 11.41
CA MET A 1 -14.54 -17.75 9.99
C MET A 1 -13.03 -17.65 9.93
N MET A 2 -12.34 -18.65 9.38
CA MET A 2 -10.87 -18.66 9.30
C MET A 2 -10.43 -17.98 8.01
N LEU A 3 -9.61 -16.93 8.10
CA LEU A 3 -8.99 -16.30 6.94
C LEU A 3 -7.83 -17.18 6.47
N VAL A 4 -7.87 -17.64 5.23
CA VAL A 4 -6.81 -18.48 4.63
C VAL A 4 -6.24 -17.76 3.42
N THR A 5 -4.93 -17.54 3.42
CA THR A 5 -4.19 -17.04 2.25
C THR A 5 -3.75 -18.22 1.40
N ARG A 6 -4.05 -18.19 0.11
CA ARG A 6 -3.60 -19.20 -0.86
C ARG A 6 -2.82 -18.53 -1.99
N ILE A 7 -1.72 -19.16 -2.39
CA ILE A 7 -0.95 -18.77 -3.58
C ILE A 7 -1.30 -19.76 -4.68
N LEU A 8 -1.78 -19.24 -5.81
CA LEU A 8 -2.14 -20.02 -6.99
C LEU A 8 -1.21 -19.61 -8.14
N TYR A 9 -0.89 -20.58 -8.99
CA TYR A 9 -0.06 -20.36 -10.17
C TYR A 9 -0.89 -20.59 -11.42
N ALA A 10 -0.83 -19.62 -12.34
CA ALA A 10 -1.49 -19.72 -13.62
C ALA A 10 -0.89 -20.85 -14.46
N LYS A 11 -1.74 -21.73 -15.01
CA LYS A 11 -1.33 -22.78 -15.94
C LYS A 11 -1.51 -22.30 -17.39
N ASN A 12 -0.43 -22.22 -18.17
CA ASN A 12 -0.47 -21.92 -19.61
C ASN A 12 -1.24 -20.62 -20.00
N ILE A 13 -0.85 -19.48 -19.44
CA ILE A 13 -1.41 -18.19 -19.85
C ILE A 13 -1.01 -17.82 -21.28
N ASN A 14 -1.97 -17.35 -22.09
CA ASN A 14 -1.70 -16.84 -23.43
C ASN A 14 -0.73 -15.65 -23.37
N LYS A 15 0.32 -15.65 -24.23
CA LYS A 15 1.35 -14.60 -24.29
C LYS A 15 0.78 -13.18 -24.40
N GLY A 16 -0.28 -12.97 -25.18
CA GLY A 16 -0.93 -11.67 -25.32
C GLY A 16 -1.60 -11.20 -24.03
N LYS A 17 -2.26 -12.11 -23.30
CA LYS A 17 -2.88 -11.80 -22.00
C LYS A 17 -1.82 -11.49 -20.95
N LEU A 18 -0.74 -12.28 -20.92
CA LEU A 18 0.39 -12.06 -20.02
C LEU A 18 1.04 -10.69 -20.28
N LYS A 19 1.23 -10.32 -21.55
CA LYS A 19 1.77 -9.01 -21.92
C LYS A 19 0.89 -7.87 -21.39
N ALA A 20 -0.43 -7.97 -21.56
CA ALA A 20 -1.37 -6.96 -21.06
C ALA A 20 -1.35 -6.84 -19.53
N LEU A 21 -1.30 -7.97 -18.80
CA LEU A 21 -1.18 -7.96 -17.34
C LEU A 21 0.15 -7.35 -16.89
N ASN A 22 1.25 -7.69 -17.55
CA ASN A 22 2.57 -7.13 -17.22
C ASN A 22 2.60 -5.61 -17.45
N GLU A 23 2.02 -5.13 -18.56
CA GLU A 23 1.93 -3.70 -18.84
C GLU A 23 1.13 -2.96 -17.76
N GLN A 24 -0.04 -3.49 -17.39
CA GLN A 24 -0.85 -2.96 -16.29
C GLN A 24 -0.08 -2.95 -14.97
N ALA A 25 0.60 -4.04 -14.64
CA ALA A 25 1.38 -4.16 -13.42
C ALA A 25 2.52 -3.13 -13.36
N GLN A 26 3.21 -2.89 -14.48
CA GLN A 26 4.28 -1.89 -14.57
C GLN A 26 3.78 -0.47 -14.38
N ILE A 27 2.63 -0.11 -14.98
CA ILE A 27 2.02 1.22 -14.76
C ILE A 27 1.66 1.40 -13.28
N LEU A 28 1.06 0.39 -12.66
CA LEU A 28 0.74 0.42 -11.23
C LEU A 28 2.00 0.42 -10.35
N GLY A 29 3.07 -0.24 -10.77
CA GLY A 29 4.38 -0.22 -10.11
C GLY A 29 4.98 1.18 -10.08
N LYS A 30 4.90 1.93 -11.19
CA LYS A 30 5.31 3.34 -11.24
C LYS A 30 4.46 4.21 -10.31
N LEU A 31 3.14 4.00 -10.32
CA LEU A 31 2.22 4.71 -9.42
C LEU A 31 2.57 4.45 -7.95
N ARG A 32 2.83 3.19 -7.57
CA ARG A 32 3.28 2.82 -6.22
C ARG A 32 4.57 3.54 -5.85
N SER A 33 5.55 3.61 -6.77
CA SER A 33 6.79 4.37 -6.55
C SER A 33 6.53 5.86 -6.32
N GLN A 34 5.62 6.48 -7.08
CA GLN A 34 5.22 7.88 -6.87
C GLN A 34 4.57 8.07 -5.49
N ILE A 35 3.69 7.16 -5.07
CA ILE A 35 3.06 7.22 -3.75
C ILE A 35 4.10 7.12 -2.64
N TRP A 36 5.09 6.23 -2.75
CA TRP A 36 6.20 6.15 -1.79
C TRP A 36 7.05 7.41 -1.79
N GLN A 37 7.34 7.97 -2.95
CA GLN A 37 8.12 9.20 -3.06
C GLN A 37 7.38 10.42 -2.46
N GLU A 38 6.07 10.51 -2.64
CA GLU A 38 5.29 11.62 -2.09
C GLU A 38 4.98 11.42 -0.59
N TYR A 39 4.53 10.22 -0.21
CA TYR A 39 3.94 9.97 1.11
C TYR A 39 4.77 9.03 2.01
N GLY A 40 5.87 8.46 1.54
CA GLY A 40 6.70 7.51 2.30
C GLY A 40 7.52 8.11 3.44
N ALA A 41 7.19 9.31 3.89
CA ALA A 41 7.81 10.02 5.02
C ALA A 41 6.74 10.90 5.71
N LEU A 42 7.09 12.10 6.18
CA LEU A 42 6.22 12.93 7.03
C LEU A 42 4.86 13.30 6.42
N LYS A 43 4.74 13.33 5.09
CA LYS A 43 3.46 13.65 4.42
C LYS A 43 2.36 12.62 4.70
N CYS A 44 2.67 11.39 5.12
CA CYS A 44 1.62 10.41 5.47
C CYS A 44 0.87 10.73 6.77
N LEU A 45 1.47 11.51 7.68
CA LEU A 45 0.92 11.74 9.02
C LEU A 45 -0.38 12.55 8.99
N ASN A 46 -0.46 13.53 8.10
CA ASN A 46 -1.59 14.46 8.02
C ASN A 46 -2.64 14.07 6.98
N THR A 47 -2.58 12.86 6.42
CA THR A 47 -3.44 12.46 5.31
C THR A 47 -3.96 11.04 5.43
N SER A 48 -4.90 10.71 4.53
CA SER A 48 -5.44 9.37 4.37
C SER A 48 -5.50 9.02 2.90
N ASP A 49 -5.52 7.73 2.59
CA ASP A 49 -5.76 7.20 1.25
C ASP A 49 -7.01 7.82 0.62
N ARG A 50 -8.09 8.00 1.40
CA ARG A 50 -9.33 8.66 0.94
C ARG A 50 -9.12 10.12 0.56
N LYS A 51 -8.43 10.90 1.40
CA LYS A 51 -8.13 12.32 1.13
C LYS A 51 -7.25 12.46 -0.12
N ILE A 52 -6.22 11.61 -0.27
CA ILE A 52 -5.35 11.61 -1.46
C ILE A 52 -6.15 11.25 -2.71
N ARG A 53 -7.00 10.22 -2.63
CA ARG A 53 -7.88 9.81 -3.73
C ARG A 53 -8.77 10.96 -4.18
N ASP A 54 -9.45 11.61 -3.24
CA ASP A 54 -10.40 12.69 -3.56
C ASP A 54 -9.67 13.90 -4.16
N LEU A 55 -8.45 14.20 -3.69
CA LEU A 55 -7.56 15.19 -4.30
C LEU A 55 -7.21 14.83 -5.75
N TRP A 56 -6.74 13.61 -6.01
CA TRP A 56 -6.36 13.19 -7.37
C TRP A 56 -7.54 13.14 -8.34
N VAL A 57 -8.74 12.82 -7.84
CA VAL A 57 -9.98 12.91 -8.63
C VAL A 57 -10.29 14.36 -8.96
N LYS A 58 -10.17 15.29 -8.00
CA LYS A 58 -10.39 16.73 -8.22
C LYS A 58 -9.38 17.31 -9.20
N GLU A 59 -8.12 16.89 -9.12
CA GLU A 59 -7.04 17.25 -10.04
C GLU A 59 -7.17 16.60 -11.42
N LYS A 60 -8.17 15.71 -11.61
CA LYS A 60 -8.37 14.94 -12.85
C LYS A 60 -7.10 14.22 -13.31
N ARG A 61 -6.34 13.65 -12.36
CA ARG A 61 -5.13 12.89 -12.71
C ARG A 61 -5.51 11.68 -13.55
N GLU A 62 -4.90 11.59 -14.73
CA GLU A 62 -5.10 10.47 -15.62
C GLU A 62 -4.01 9.42 -15.38
N PHE A 63 -4.47 8.22 -15.04
CA PHE A 63 -3.63 7.04 -15.00
C PHE A 63 -4.03 6.17 -16.20
N LYS A 64 -3.06 5.64 -16.95
CA LYS A 64 -3.30 4.75 -18.11
C LYS A 64 -3.81 3.35 -17.70
N VAL A 65 -4.68 3.28 -16.70
CA VAL A 65 -5.26 2.09 -16.08
C VAL A 65 -6.68 2.41 -15.62
N LEU A 66 -7.49 1.38 -15.40
CA LEU A 66 -8.85 1.55 -14.86
C LEU A 66 -8.86 2.24 -13.50
N ALA A 67 -9.96 2.97 -13.24
CA ALA A 67 -10.13 3.76 -12.03
C ALA A 67 -9.99 2.92 -10.75
N ASN A 68 -10.56 1.70 -10.73
CA ASN A 68 -10.47 0.81 -9.58
C ASN A 68 -9.02 0.38 -9.32
N ALA A 69 -8.27 0.03 -10.38
CA ALA A 69 -6.92 -0.49 -10.26
C ALA A 69 -5.96 0.51 -9.60
N TRP A 70 -6.00 1.79 -10.00
CA TRP A 70 -5.15 2.80 -9.38
C TRP A 70 -5.63 3.16 -7.97
N LYS A 71 -6.94 3.17 -7.70
CA LYS A 71 -7.50 3.45 -6.37
C LYS A 71 -7.09 2.39 -5.35
N GLU A 72 -7.17 1.11 -5.72
CA GLU A 72 -6.74 0.02 -4.83
C GLU A 72 -5.23 -0.02 -4.67
N THR A 73 -4.47 0.30 -5.72
CA THR A 73 -3.01 0.44 -5.61
C THR A 73 -2.63 1.58 -4.65
N LEU A 74 -3.35 2.71 -4.69
CA LEU A 74 -3.18 3.81 -3.75
C LEU A 74 -3.44 3.35 -2.31
N ARG A 75 -4.59 2.71 -2.10
CA ARG A 75 -4.99 2.21 -0.77
C ARG A 75 -4.00 1.21 -0.20
N ASP A 76 -3.60 0.20 -0.98
CA ASP A 76 -2.62 -0.81 -0.60
C ASP A 76 -1.26 -0.18 -0.27
N SER A 77 -0.75 0.68 -1.16
CA SER A 77 0.54 1.35 -0.96
C SER A 77 0.54 2.23 0.29
N PHE A 78 -0.55 2.96 0.54
CA PHE A 78 -0.67 3.82 1.70
C PHE A 78 -0.80 3.03 3.01
N ASN A 79 -1.50 1.89 2.98
CA ASN A 79 -1.55 0.96 4.12
C ASN A 79 -0.16 0.40 4.44
N ASN A 80 0.61 0.05 3.41
CA ASN A 80 2.00 -0.40 3.60
C ASN A 80 2.87 0.70 4.24
N ILE A 81 2.74 1.96 3.80
CA ILE A 81 3.44 3.10 4.43
C ILE A 81 3.07 3.22 5.91
N LYS A 82 1.78 3.12 6.26
CA LYS A 82 1.33 3.16 7.66
C LYS A 82 1.86 1.99 8.47
N LEU A 83 1.90 0.79 7.90
CA LEU A 83 2.46 -0.38 8.56
C LEU A 83 3.94 -0.17 8.91
N TYR A 84 4.72 0.38 7.97
CA TYR A 84 6.12 0.72 8.21
C TYR A 84 6.28 1.79 9.30
N LEU A 85 5.39 2.78 9.32
CA LEU A 85 5.36 3.80 10.36
C LEU A 85 5.11 3.18 11.75
N GLU A 86 4.10 2.33 11.89
CA GLU A 86 3.78 1.64 13.15
C GLU A 86 4.90 0.69 13.60
N ALA A 87 5.57 0.03 12.65
CA ALA A 87 6.75 -0.77 12.93
C ALA A 87 7.91 0.10 13.46
N ALA A 88 8.12 1.29 12.89
CA ALA A 88 9.12 2.24 13.37
C ALA A 88 8.79 2.77 14.78
N LYS A 89 7.52 3.06 15.08
CA LYS A 89 7.09 3.40 16.46
C LYS A 89 7.40 2.27 17.43
N THR A 90 7.15 1.03 17.01
CA THR A 90 7.39 -0.14 17.85
C THR A 90 8.88 -0.35 18.14
N SER A 91 9.76 -0.10 17.16
CA SER A 91 11.20 -0.28 17.35
C SER A 91 11.82 0.70 18.35
N ILE A 92 11.28 1.92 18.47
CA ILE A 92 11.80 2.93 19.40
C ILE A 92 11.26 2.83 20.83
N LYS A 93 10.28 1.95 21.11
CA LYS A 93 9.69 1.82 22.45
C LYS A 93 10.74 1.53 23.53
N LYS A 94 11.73 0.68 23.22
CA LYS A 94 12.84 0.36 24.13
C LYS A 94 13.73 1.57 24.42
N ASP A 95 13.90 2.46 23.44
CA ASP A 95 14.69 3.68 23.61
C ASP A 95 13.99 4.69 24.53
N ILE A 96 12.65 4.79 24.44
CA ILE A 96 11.84 5.64 25.32
C ILE A 96 12.02 5.22 26.79
N PHE A 97 11.93 3.92 27.07
CA PHE A 97 12.14 3.38 28.42
C PHE A 97 13.54 3.65 28.98
N LYS A 98 14.58 3.72 28.13
CA LYS A 98 15.96 3.99 28.56
C LYS A 98 16.23 5.48 28.76
N HIS A 99 15.53 6.35 28.04
CA HIS A 99 15.79 7.79 28.05
C HIS A 99 15.04 8.52 29.16
N TYR A 100 13.74 8.26 29.29
CA TYR A 100 12.87 8.92 30.27
C TYR A 100 12.90 8.16 31.60
N LYS A 101 13.15 8.88 32.69
CA LYS A 101 13.36 8.27 34.01
C LYS A 101 12.04 8.10 34.76
N THR A 102 11.09 9.00 34.59
CA THR A 102 9.80 8.95 35.28
C THR A 102 8.75 8.23 34.43
N LYS A 103 7.80 7.57 35.11
CA LYS A 103 6.67 6.91 34.43
C LYS A 103 5.75 7.90 33.72
N GLU A 104 5.67 9.13 34.23
CA GLU A 104 4.85 10.20 33.65
C GLU A 104 5.42 10.66 32.31
N GLU A 105 6.72 10.97 32.25
CA GLU A 105 7.42 11.32 31.01
C GLU A 105 7.32 10.21 29.96
N GLN A 106 7.48 8.94 30.38
CA GLN A 106 7.32 7.80 29.48
C GLN A 106 5.90 7.74 28.91
N LYS A 107 4.88 7.94 29.75
CA LYS A 107 3.47 7.92 29.33
C LYS A 107 3.18 9.05 28.35
N GLU A 108 3.67 10.26 28.61
CA GLU A 108 3.54 11.40 27.70
C GLU A 108 4.21 11.13 26.35
N ALA A 109 5.43 10.60 26.36
CA ALA A 109 6.16 10.23 25.16
C ALA A 109 5.39 9.17 24.32
N PHE A 110 4.77 8.18 24.96
CA PHE A 110 3.91 7.21 24.26
C PHE A 110 2.65 7.84 23.70
N ILE A 111 2.04 8.81 24.39
CA ILE A 111 0.88 9.55 23.89
C ILE A 111 1.26 10.36 22.65
N GLN A 112 2.38 11.08 22.69
CA GLN A 112 2.89 11.83 21.54
C GLN A 112 3.20 10.90 20.36
N LEU A 113 3.79 9.74 20.63
CA LEU A 113 4.08 8.74 19.61
C LEU A 113 2.80 8.16 18.97
N LYS A 114 1.74 7.98 19.77
CA LYS A 114 0.44 7.47 19.29
C LYS A 114 -0.33 8.51 18.47
N LYS A 115 -0.22 9.79 18.83
CA LYS A 115 -0.93 10.91 18.17
C LYS A 115 -0.23 11.45 16.92
N ASP A 116 0.88 10.86 16.50
CA ASP A 116 1.71 11.38 15.41
C ASP A 116 2.37 12.75 15.70
N GLU A 117 2.54 13.08 16.97
CA GLU A 117 3.06 14.37 17.46
C GLU A 117 4.53 14.35 17.90
N TRP A 118 5.27 13.28 17.58
CA TRP A 118 6.69 13.12 17.95
C TRP A 118 7.64 14.18 17.39
N LEU A 119 7.17 15.07 16.52
CA LEU A 119 7.95 16.20 16.00
C LEU A 119 8.18 17.28 17.06
N LYS A 120 7.33 17.34 18.10
CA LYS A 120 7.41 18.33 19.18
C LYS A 120 8.54 18.04 20.15
N ASP A 121 8.85 16.76 20.36
CA ASP A 121 9.92 16.31 21.24
C ASP A 121 11.21 16.03 20.46
N HIS A 122 12.32 16.62 20.89
CA HIS A 122 13.59 16.51 20.17
C HIS A 122 14.13 15.06 20.14
N PHE A 123 13.95 14.31 21.23
CA PHE A 123 14.43 12.92 21.31
C PHE A 123 13.61 11.99 20.41
N LEU A 124 12.28 12.03 20.51
CA LEU A 124 11.35 11.25 19.70
C LEU A 124 11.52 11.59 18.22
N HIS A 125 11.63 12.87 17.87
CA HIS A 125 11.87 13.29 16.50
C HIS A 125 13.17 12.68 15.95
N ARG A 126 14.27 12.74 16.70
CA ARG A 126 15.55 12.14 16.30
C ARG A 126 15.45 10.62 16.13
N LYS A 127 14.78 9.93 17.05
CA LYS A 127 14.59 8.47 17.00
C LYS A 127 13.69 8.06 15.85
N MET A 128 12.56 8.72 15.66
CA MET A 128 11.64 8.45 14.54
C MET A 128 12.28 8.72 13.20
N ARG A 129 13.07 9.79 13.02
CA ARG A 129 13.81 10.01 11.76
C ARG A 129 14.79 8.89 11.42
N LYS A 130 15.39 8.25 12.43
CA LYS A 130 16.30 7.11 12.23
C LYS A 130 15.55 5.82 11.92
N ALA A 131 14.42 5.59 12.59
CA ALA A 131 13.61 4.38 12.45
C ALA A 131 12.72 4.40 11.20
N PHE A 132 12.05 5.52 10.93
CA PHE A 132 11.17 5.75 9.78
C PHE A 132 11.88 6.58 8.73
N LYS A 133 12.75 5.92 7.95
CA LYS A 133 13.40 6.54 6.80
C LYS A 133 12.41 6.67 5.65
N HIS A 134 12.70 7.59 4.73
CA HIS A 134 11.93 7.72 3.50
C HIS A 134 11.87 6.38 2.76
N GLY A 135 10.68 5.80 2.69
CA GLY A 135 10.49 4.48 2.12
C GLY A 135 10.61 4.48 0.61
N LYS A 136 10.87 3.31 0.05
CA LYS A 136 10.97 3.09 -1.39
C LYS A 136 10.11 1.90 -1.77
N ASN A 137 9.56 1.95 -2.98
CA ASN A 137 8.87 0.80 -3.54
C ASN A 137 9.87 -0.30 -3.93
N SER A 138 9.57 -1.55 -3.57
CA SER A 138 10.27 -2.77 -4.02
C SER A 138 9.43 -3.64 -4.94
N VAL A 139 8.14 -3.30 -5.16
CA VAL A 139 7.18 -4.10 -5.90
C VAL A 139 6.70 -3.39 -7.15
N PHE A 140 7.11 -3.91 -8.31
CA PHE A 140 6.88 -3.26 -9.62
C PHE A 140 5.91 -4.02 -10.52
N ASN A 141 5.58 -5.26 -10.19
CA ASN A 141 4.84 -6.19 -11.05
C ASN A 141 3.62 -6.79 -10.31
N GLN A 142 2.89 -5.95 -9.56
CA GLN A 142 1.73 -6.38 -8.79
C GLN A 142 0.48 -5.57 -9.16
N ILE A 143 -0.62 -6.30 -9.36
CA ILE A 143 -1.97 -5.74 -9.56
C ILE A 143 -2.79 -6.07 -8.31
N ILE A 144 -3.38 -5.05 -7.69
CA ILE A 144 -4.31 -5.22 -6.57
C ILE A 144 -5.73 -5.22 -7.14
N VAL A 145 -6.50 -6.26 -6.83
CA VAL A 145 -7.86 -6.44 -7.31
C VAL A 145 -8.78 -6.57 -6.10
N ARG A 146 -9.93 -5.91 -6.15
CA ARG A 146 -10.95 -6.04 -5.10
C ARG A 146 -11.69 -7.36 -5.24
N SER A 147 -12.25 -7.86 -4.13
CA SER A 147 -13.07 -9.07 -4.09
C SER A 147 -14.30 -9.04 -5.00
N ASP A 148 -14.83 -7.86 -5.30
CA ASP A 148 -15.99 -7.63 -6.16
C ASP A 148 -15.63 -7.37 -7.64
N ASP A 149 -14.34 -7.26 -7.96
CA ASP A 149 -13.87 -6.84 -9.30
C ASP A 149 -13.22 -8.00 -10.09
N TYR A 150 -13.33 -9.24 -9.62
CA TYR A 150 -12.95 -10.44 -10.39
C TYR A 150 -14.04 -11.50 -10.37
N LYS A 151 -14.05 -12.35 -11.41
CA LYS A 151 -14.94 -13.50 -11.49
C LYS A 151 -14.13 -14.78 -11.40
N VAL A 152 -14.56 -15.69 -10.53
CA VAL A 152 -14.04 -17.06 -10.48
C VAL A 152 -15.10 -17.98 -11.06
N PHE A 153 -14.70 -18.85 -11.98
CA PHE A 153 -15.58 -19.85 -12.56
C PHE A 153 -14.80 -21.11 -12.90
N GLU A 154 -15.49 -22.23 -12.94
CA GLU A 154 -14.90 -23.50 -13.36
C GLU A 154 -15.19 -23.74 -14.85
N LEU A 155 -14.18 -24.17 -15.59
CA LEU A 155 -14.33 -24.59 -16.98
C LEU A 155 -13.31 -25.69 -17.26
N ASN A 156 -13.76 -26.82 -17.81
CA ASN A 156 -12.94 -28.00 -18.11
C ASN A 156 -12.17 -28.55 -16.89
N ASN A 157 -12.83 -28.65 -15.73
CA ASN A 157 -12.23 -29.05 -14.45
C ASN A 157 -11.02 -28.20 -14.03
N GLN A 158 -10.98 -26.95 -14.51
CA GLN A 158 -9.96 -25.97 -14.15
C GLN A 158 -10.64 -24.73 -13.59
N CYS A 159 -10.04 -24.15 -12.55
CA CYS A 159 -10.46 -22.89 -11.98
C CYS A 159 -9.93 -21.74 -12.85
N TRP A 160 -10.80 -20.80 -13.22
CA TRP A 160 -10.45 -19.62 -14.00
C TRP A 160 -10.73 -18.37 -13.20
N ILE A 161 -9.83 -17.40 -13.30
CA ILE A 161 -9.98 -16.06 -12.74
C ILE A 161 -10.06 -15.06 -13.89
N SER A 162 -11.14 -14.29 -13.96
CA SER A 162 -11.25 -13.15 -14.88
C SER A 162 -10.95 -11.87 -14.13
N ILE A 163 -9.87 -11.18 -14.56
CA ILE A 163 -9.44 -9.89 -14.00
C ILE A 163 -9.75 -8.78 -15.00
N PRO A 164 -10.13 -7.56 -14.57
CA PRO A 164 -10.32 -6.42 -15.46
C PRO A 164 -9.03 -6.08 -16.21
N SER A 165 -9.13 -5.90 -17.53
CA SER A 165 -7.99 -5.48 -18.35
C SER A 165 -7.77 -3.97 -18.29
N LEU A 166 -6.74 -3.47 -18.99
CA LEU A 166 -6.51 -2.03 -19.22
C LEU A 166 -7.69 -1.33 -19.92
N ILE A 167 -8.56 -2.08 -20.62
CA ILE A 167 -9.69 -1.55 -21.38
C ILE A 167 -10.98 -1.81 -20.60
N LYS A 168 -11.78 -0.75 -20.41
CA LYS A 168 -13.10 -0.82 -19.78
C LYS A 168 -13.97 -1.85 -20.52
N ASN A 169 -14.60 -2.76 -19.78
CA ASN A 169 -15.44 -3.86 -20.29
C ASN A 169 -14.74 -5.00 -21.06
N LYS A 170 -13.40 -5.08 -21.04
CA LYS A 170 -12.68 -6.30 -21.45
C LYS A 170 -12.06 -6.97 -20.24
N GLY A 171 -12.46 -8.21 -19.96
CA GLY A 171 -11.86 -9.06 -18.93
C GLY A 171 -10.74 -9.91 -19.53
N LEU A 172 -9.61 -10.01 -18.83
CA LEU A 172 -8.57 -11.00 -19.11
C LEU A 172 -8.87 -12.25 -18.29
N LYS A 173 -9.26 -13.33 -18.97
CA LYS A 173 -9.39 -14.67 -18.37
C LYS A 173 -8.01 -15.29 -18.23
N SER A 174 -7.55 -15.54 -17.01
CA SER A 174 -6.35 -16.33 -16.72
C SER A 174 -6.73 -17.62 -15.99
N LEU A 175 -6.06 -18.72 -16.37
CA LEU A 175 -5.91 -19.91 -15.54
C LEU A 175 -5.07 -19.58 -14.30
#